data_AF-A0A3G9GEL0-F1
#
_entry.id   AF-A0A3G9GEL0-F1
#
_cell.length_a   1.000
_cell.length_b   1.000
_cell.length_c   1.000
_cell.angle_alpha   90.00
_cell.angle_beta   90.00
_cell.angle_gamma   90.00
#
_symmetry.space_group_name_H-M   'P 1'
#
loop_
_entity.id
_entity.type
_entity.pdbx_description
1 polymer ?
#
loop_
_entity_poly.entity_id
_entity_poly.type
_entity_poly.pdbx_seq_one_letter_code
_entity_poly.pdbx_strand_id
1 'polypeptide(L)'
;MNTPANTNKPEPQPEAELRAPENENTLATMAMPLGETVLTLSASGAPIYGILHRSRAMTSQSDFFRLQFRGFARIEGSQWQHYANDDARFHTTYNCAWVRVDHPSRSVTFGPKNGVNCTEAFAGKGLDTFLFAQTISWVKGIYPDYAINPGLIAITGNASEEEKLRRNAFYASQGFQFDWQDAAQRTGLYFKDKISRLLGVWDKEHIQEVGGEAMLQSLAMQDESRAALEEKVARLESAHSSMKSALQKERNTSQILMGVLIIGVMLALWAVI
;
A
#
# COMPACT_ATOMS: atom_id res chain seq x y z
N MET A 1 -7.77 48.62 -68.37
CA MET A 1 -6.86 48.28 -67.27
C MET A 1 -7.48 47.12 -66.51
N ASN A 2 -7.03 45.89 -66.78
CA ASN A 2 -7.55 44.68 -66.17
C ASN A 2 -6.61 44.27 -65.04
N THR A 3 -7.09 44.35 -63.80
CA THR A 3 -6.39 43.79 -62.63
C THR A 3 -6.93 42.37 -62.42
N PRO A 4 -6.10 41.32 -62.46
CA PRO A 4 -6.57 39.99 -62.09
C PRO A 4 -6.67 39.91 -60.55
N ALA A 5 -7.83 39.49 -60.07
CA ALA A 5 -8.07 39.19 -58.67
C ALA A 5 -7.23 37.97 -58.26
N ASN A 6 -6.31 38.17 -57.31
CA ASN A 6 -5.52 37.12 -56.72
C ASN A 6 -6.39 36.34 -55.71
N THR A 7 -7.05 35.28 -56.16
CA THR A 7 -7.70 34.29 -55.29
C THR A 7 -6.68 33.28 -54.81
N ASN A 8 -5.83 33.69 -53.86
CA ASN A 8 -5.08 32.74 -53.03
C ASN A 8 -6.04 32.14 -52.01
N LYS A 9 -6.59 30.97 -52.36
CA LYS A 9 -7.26 30.07 -51.44
C LYS A 9 -6.24 29.64 -50.37
N PRO A 10 -6.51 29.75 -49.06
CA PRO A 10 -5.61 29.20 -48.06
C PRO A 10 -5.48 27.70 -48.29
N GLU A 11 -4.24 27.21 -48.42
CA GLU A 11 -3.96 25.79 -48.48
C GLU A 11 -4.55 25.11 -47.23
N PRO A 12 -5.23 23.96 -47.37
CA PRO A 12 -5.69 23.21 -46.21
C PRO A 12 -4.47 22.88 -45.35
N GLN A 13 -4.50 23.30 -44.09
CA GLN A 13 -3.48 22.94 -43.12
C GLN A 13 -3.29 21.42 -43.16
N PRO A 14 -2.03 20.91 -43.21
CA PRO A 14 -1.79 19.49 -43.16
C PRO A 14 -2.48 18.93 -41.92
N GLU A 15 -3.41 18.01 -42.13
CA GLU A 15 -4.05 17.23 -41.09
C GLU A 15 -2.90 16.63 -40.24
N ALA A 16 -2.77 17.09 -38.99
CA ALA A 16 -1.61 16.78 -38.17
C ALA A 16 -1.46 15.26 -38.10
N GLU A 17 -0.43 14.71 -38.76
CA GLU A 17 -0.15 13.28 -38.74
C GLU A 17 -0.16 12.82 -37.29
N LEU A 18 -1.06 11.87 -36.97
CA LEU A 18 -1.14 11.25 -35.65
C LEU A 18 0.20 10.56 -35.39
N ARG A 19 1.12 11.28 -34.76
CA ARG A 19 2.41 10.74 -34.33
C ARG A 19 2.15 9.48 -33.49
N ALA A 20 2.97 8.46 -33.70
CA ALA A 20 2.82 7.19 -33.00
C ALA A 20 2.79 7.41 -31.48
N PRO A 21 1.89 6.72 -30.74
CA PRO A 21 1.80 6.89 -29.29
C PRO A 21 3.11 6.48 -28.60
N GLU A 22 3.57 7.27 -27.62
CA GLU A 22 4.83 6.96 -26.93
C GLU A 22 4.72 5.68 -26.08
N ASN A 23 5.78 4.88 -26.05
CA ASN A 23 5.80 3.59 -25.36
C ASN A 23 5.76 3.76 -23.82
N GLU A 24 5.01 2.90 -23.13
CA GLU A 24 4.94 2.90 -21.67
C GLU A 24 6.32 2.79 -20.98
N ASN A 25 7.26 2.00 -21.54
CA ASN A 25 8.58 1.78 -20.95
C ASN A 25 9.45 3.03 -21.00
N THR A 26 9.36 3.78 -22.10
CA THR A 26 10.09 5.05 -22.26
C THR A 26 9.55 6.07 -21.27
N LEU A 27 8.23 6.22 -21.19
CA LEU A 27 7.58 7.13 -20.24
C LEU A 27 7.87 6.74 -18.79
N ALA A 28 7.88 5.45 -18.48
CA ALA A 28 8.23 4.94 -17.15
C ALA A 28 9.68 5.26 -16.74
N THR A 29 10.61 5.31 -17.70
CA THR A 29 12.01 5.68 -17.46
C THR A 29 12.19 7.19 -17.26
N MET A 30 11.37 8.00 -17.93
CA MET A 30 11.36 9.46 -17.77
C MET A 30 10.54 9.94 -16.57
N ALA A 31 9.79 9.04 -15.92
CA ALA A 31 8.89 9.40 -14.83
C ALA A 31 9.66 9.89 -13.60
N MET A 32 9.34 11.11 -13.17
CA MET A 32 9.87 11.69 -11.94
C MET A 32 9.07 11.19 -10.73
N PRO A 33 9.72 10.90 -9.60
CA PRO A 33 9.02 10.53 -8.37
C PRO A 33 8.24 11.74 -7.84
N LEU A 34 6.96 11.53 -7.54
CA LEU A 34 6.09 12.53 -6.91
C LEU A 34 6.12 12.45 -5.39
N GLY A 35 6.43 11.28 -4.84
CA GLY A 35 6.54 11.05 -3.41
C GLY A 35 6.16 9.63 -3.00
N GLU A 36 6.36 9.37 -1.70
CA GLU A 36 6.02 8.10 -1.07
C GLU A 36 5.06 8.34 0.10
N THR A 37 4.06 7.48 0.26
CA THR A 37 3.16 7.48 1.42
C THR A 37 3.12 6.10 2.05
N VAL A 38 2.87 6.05 3.35
CA VAL A 38 2.63 4.77 4.02
C VAL A 38 1.19 4.35 3.73
N LEU A 39 1.01 3.10 3.34
CA LEU A 39 -0.30 2.50 3.11
C LEU A 39 -0.51 1.37 4.12
N THR A 40 -1.67 1.39 4.77
CA THR A 40 -2.11 0.35 5.69
C THR A 40 -3.23 -0.45 5.03
N LEU A 41 -3.10 -1.78 5.00
CA LEU A 41 -4.13 -2.71 4.54
C LEU A 41 -4.61 -3.58 5.72
N SER A 42 -5.91 -3.56 6.00
CA SER A 42 -6.54 -4.30 7.11
C SER A 42 -7.61 -5.32 6.67
N ALA A 43 -7.78 -5.55 5.36
CA ALA A 43 -8.90 -6.28 4.75
C ALA A 43 -9.04 -7.78 5.15
N SER A 44 -8.10 -8.37 5.90
CA SER A 44 -8.22 -9.76 6.40
C SER A 44 -7.02 -10.13 7.27
N GLY A 45 -7.20 -10.03 8.59
CA GLY A 45 -6.24 -10.49 9.59
C GLY A 45 -5.30 -9.40 10.08
N ALA A 46 -4.01 -9.73 10.19
CA ALA A 46 -2.96 -8.83 10.64
C ALA A 46 -2.87 -7.58 9.75
N PRO A 47 -2.82 -6.36 10.32
CA PRO A 47 -2.62 -5.15 9.52
C PRO A 47 -1.26 -5.20 8.83
N ILE A 48 -1.26 -4.87 7.55
CA ILE A 48 -0.10 -4.81 6.69
C ILE A 48 0.26 -3.35 6.49
N TYR A 49 1.55 -3.05 6.63
CA TYR A 49 2.12 -1.74 6.38
C TYR A 49 3.04 -1.85 5.18
N GLY A 50 2.94 -0.92 4.26
CA GLY A 50 3.82 -0.81 3.12
C GLY A 50 3.99 0.61 2.65
N ILE A 51 4.79 0.76 1.60
CA ILE A 51 5.13 2.04 1.01
C ILE A 51 4.51 2.09 -0.38
N LEU A 52 3.74 3.14 -0.62
CA LEU A 52 3.15 3.48 -1.90
C LEU A 52 3.98 4.57 -2.58
N HIS A 53 4.64 4.21 -3.68
CA HIS A 53 5.43 5.11 -4.49
C HIS A 53 4.63 5.61 -5.68
N ARG A 54 4.67 6.93 -5.93
CA ARG A 54 4.02 7.58 -7.07
C ARG A 54 5.06 8.19 -7.98
N SER A 55 4.92 7.96 -9.28
CA SER A 55 5.75 8.62 -10.29
C SER A 55 4.92 9.11 -11.46
N ARG A 56 5.41 10.17 -12.11
CA ARG A 56 4.74 10.81 -13.25
C ARG A 56 5.73 11.27 -14.31
N ALA A 57 5.40 11.05 -15.58
CA ALA A 57 6.05 11.68 -16.71
C ALA A 57 5.05 12.57 -17.46
N MET A 58 5.52 13.68 -18.00
CA MET A 58 4.75 14.58 -18.86
C MET A 58 5.62 14.94 -20.05
N THR A 59 5.15 14.65 -21.25
CA THR A 59 5.80 15.00 -22.51
C THR A 59 4.88 15.91 -23.31
N SER A 60 5.32 16.35 -24.48
CA SER A 60 4.44 17.08 -25.41
C SER A 60 3.30 16.22 -25.98
N GLN A 61 3.42 14.89 -25.93
CA GLN A 61 2.47 13.95 -26.55
C GLN A 61 1.69 13.14 -25.53
N SER A 62 2.31 12.80 -24.40
CA SER A 62 1.75 11.85 -23.47
C SER A 62 1.98 12.26 -22.03
N ASP A 63 1.02 11.91 -21.19
CA ASP A 63 1.20 11.92 -19.75
C ASP A 63 1.18 10.48 -19.25
N PHE A 64 2.00 10.21 -18.23
CA PHE A 64 2.10 8.89 -17.63
C PHE A 64 2.06 9.03 -16.11
N PHE A 65 1.25 8.21 -15.47
CA PHE A 65 1.17 8.14 -14.02
C PHE A 65 1.22 6.69 -13.57
N ARG A 66 2.05 6.42 -12.57
CA ARG A 66 2.28 5.08 -12.04
C ARG A 66 2.26 5.08 -10.52
N LEU A 67 1.65 4.03 -9.98
CA LEU A 67 1.68 3.67 -8.57
C LEU A 67 2.37 2.32 -8.43
N GLN A 68 3.26 2.21 -7.46
CA GLN A 68 3.92 0.96 -7.09
C GLN A 68 3.83 0.79 -5.58
N PHE A 69 3.51 -0.41 -5.13
CA PHE A 69 3.45 -0.75 -3.71
C PHE A 69 4.51 -1.80 -3.37
N ARG A 70 5.13 -1.64 -2.19
CA ARG A 70 5.95 -2.67 -1.55
C ARG A 70 5.51 -2.84 -0.10
N GLY A 71 5.46 -4.07 0.37
CA GLY A 71 5.27 -4.36 1.78
C GLY A 71 6.49 -3.99 2.61
N PHE A 72 6.25 -3.47 3.81
CA PHE A 72 7.28 -3.26 4.81
C PHE A 72 7.19 -4.34 5.89
N ALA A 73 6.02 -4.48 6.52
CA ALA A 73 5.80 -5.47 7.56
C ALA A 73 4.31 -5.73 7.79
N ARG A 74 4.01 -6.86 8.44
CA ARG A 74 2.71 -7.17 9.04
C ARG A 74 2.84 -7.30 10.56
N ILE A 75 1.76 -7.03 11.29
CA ILE A 75 1.73 -7.20 12.75
C ILE A 75 0.96 -8.47 13.10
N GLU A 76 1.68 -9.50 13.55
CA GLU A 76 1.05 -10.71 14.13
C GLU A 76 1.19 -10.66 15.65
N GLY A 77 0.06 -10.45 16.34
CA GLY A 77 0.05 -10.23 17.79
C GLY A 77 0.78 -8.94 18.17
N SER A 78 1.94 -9.07 18.82
CA SER A 78 2.81 -7.94 19.19
C SER A 78 4.14 -7.91 18.44
N GLN A 79 4.31 -8.78 17.43
CA GLN A 79 5.56 -8.86 16.67
C GLN A 79 5.40 -8.31 15.25
N TRP A 80 6.36 -7.49 14.87
CA TRP A 80 6.54 -7.02 13.50
C TRP A 80 7.25 -8.09 12.69
N GLN A 81 6.60 -8.56 11.63
CA GLN A 81 7.18 -9.47 10.67
C GLN A 81 7.41 -8.73 9.36
N HIS A 82 8.68 -8.50 9.02
CA HIS A 82 9.05 -7.81 7.79
C HIS A 82 8.82 -8.68 6.57
N TYR A 83 8.33 -8.06 5.49
CA TYR A 83 8.29 -8.71 4.19
C TYR A 83 9.69 -8.87 3.61
N ALA A 84 9.88 -9.86 2.76
CA ALA A 84 11.14 -10.14 2.08
C ALA A 84 10.90 -10.44 0.59
N ASN A 85 11.99 -10.57 -0.17
CA ASN A 85 11.97 -10.94 -1.58
C ASN A 85 11.09 -10.01 -2.42
N ASP A 86 10.18 -10.59 -3.22
CA ASP A 86 9.33 -9.84 -4.13
C ASP A 86 8.30 -8.97 -3.40
N ASP A 87 7.85 -9.36 -2.21
CA ASP A 87 6.87 -8.58 -1.45
C ASP A 87 7.46 -7.26 -0.91
N ALA A 88 8.78 -7.19 -0.71
CA ALA A 88 9.48 -6.03 -0.14
C ALA A 88 10.07 -5.07 -1.18
N ARG A 89 9.81 -5.30 -2.47
CA ARG A 89 10.41 -4.54 -3.59
C ARG A 89 9.35 -3.91 -4.46
N PHE A 90 9.69 -2.78 -5.08
CA PHE A 90 8.86 -2.21 -6.14
C PHE A 90 9.05 -3.00 -7.42
N HIS A 91 7.94 -3.45 -8.00
CA HIS A 91 7.91 -4.17 -9.26
C HIS A 91 7.24 -3.35 -10.35
N THR A 92 7.58 -3.64 -11.60
CA THR A 92 6.88 -3.09 -12.77
C THR A 92 5.66 -3.91 -13.15
N THR A 93 5.63 -5.20 -12.76
CA THR A 93 4.58 -6.17 -13.12
C THR A 93 3.60 -6.43 -11.99
N TYR A 94 4.09 -6.52 -10.75
CA TYR A 94 3.27 -6.81 -9.57
C TYR A 94 3.09 -5.57 -8.70
N ASN A 95 2.00 -5.53 -7.93
CA ASN A 95 1.69 -4.47 -6.97
C ASN A 95 1.81 -3.08 -7.62
N CYS A 96 1.47 -2.98 -8.90
CA CYS A 96 1.70 -1.82 -9.75
C CYS A 96 0.50 -1.58 -10.64
N ALA A 97 0.09 -0.32 -10.75
CA ALA A 97 -0.89 0.13 -11.73
C ALA A 97 -0.38 1.40 -12.39
N TRP A 98 -0.67 1.55 -13.68
CA TRP A 98 -0.31 2.76 -14.40
C TRP A 98 -1.39 3.15 -15.41
N VAL A 99 -1.34 4.42 -15.79
CA VAL A 99 -2.19 4.99 -16.82
C VAL A 99 -1.35 5.88 -17.72
N ARG A 100 -1.57 5.73 -19.02
CA ARG A 100 -0.93 6.52 -20.08
C ARG A 100 -2.01 7.29 -20.82
N VAL A 101 -1.83 8.58 -20.93
CA VAL A 101 -2.69 9.50 -21.68
C VAL A 101 -1.97 9.83 -22.98
N ASP A 102 -2.67 9.74 -24.11
CA ASP A 102 -2.17 10.15 -25.41
C ASP A 102 -2.96 11.38 -25.87
N HIS A 103 -2.30 12.54 -25.93
CA HIS A 103 -2.93 13.81 -26.28
C HIS A 103 -3.37 13.88 -27.75
N PRO A 104 -2.59 13.41 -28.75
CA PRO A 104 -2.99 13.41 -30.15
C PRO A 104 -4.30 12.65 -30.42
N SER A 105 -4.45 11.44 -29.87
CA SER A 105 -5.68 10.65 -30.04
C SER A 105 -6.75 10.94 -28.99
N ARG A 106 -6.46 11.79 -27.99
CA ARG A 106 -7.32 12.06 -26.82
C ARG A 106 -7.81 10.78 -26.15
N SER A 107 -6.90 9.82 -26.00
CA SER A 107 -7.21 8.50 -25.47
C SER A 107 -6.36 8.16 -24.25
N VAL A 108 -6.85 7.20 -23.46
CA VAL A 108 -6.19 6.75 -22.24
C VAL A 108 -6.07 5.24 -22.29
N THR A 109 -4.88 4.73 -21.97
CA THR A 109 -4.61 3.31 -21.81
C THR A 109 -4.25 3.02 -20.37
N PHE A 110 -4.95 2.07 -19.76
CA PHE A 110 -4.61 1.56 -18.44
C PHE A 110 -3.72 0.32 -18.56
N GLY A 111 -2.87 0.11 -17.56
CA GLY A 111 -2.09 -1.10 -17.44
C GLY A 111 -1.78 -1.48 -16.01
N PRO A 112 -1.12 -2.64 -15.80
CA PRO A 112 -0.44 -3.47 -16.82
C PRO A 112 -1.35 -4.20 -17.82
N LYS A 113 -0.81 -4.63 -18.97
CA LYS A 113 -1.57 -5.30 -20.05
C LYS A 113 -2.34 -6.54 -19.58
N ASN A 114 -1.78 -7.27 -18.61
CA ASN A 114 -2.40 -8.48 -18.04
C ASN A 114 -3.26 -8.17 -16.80
N GLY A 115 -3.63 -6.90 -16.59
CA GLY A 115 -4.30 -6.42 -15.39
C GLY A 115 -3.33 -6.13 -14.24
N VAL A 116 -3.89 -5.52 -13.19
CA VAL A 116 -3.17 -5.23 -11.94
C VAL A 116 -3.08 -6.51 -11.13
N ASN A 117 -1.90 -7.11 -11.07
CA ASN A 117 -1.65 -8.32 -10.33
C ASN A 117 -0.92 -8.00 -9.03
N CYS A 118 -1.31 -8.67 -7.95
CA CYS A 118 -0.62 -8.56 -6.66
C CYS A 118 0.28 -9.79 -6.44
N THR A 119 1.33 -9.61 -5.64
CA THR A 119 2.06 -10.75 -5.09
C THR A 119 1.17 -11.52 -4.10
N GLU A 120 1.51 -12.78 -3.81
CA GLU A 120 0.70 -13.68 -2.99
C GLU A 120 0.33 -13.06 -1.62
N ALA A 121 1.26 -12.35 -1.00
CA ALA A 121 1.04 -11.70 0.30
C ALA A 121 -0.08 -10.64 0.31
N PHE A 122 -0.34 -9.99 -0.84
CA PHE A 122 -1.30 -8.90 -0.95
C PHE A 122 -2.52 -9.25 -1.81
N ALA A 123 -2.52 -10.41 -2.44
CA ALA A 123 -3.65 -10.91 -3.23
C ALA A 123 -4.92 -11.02 -2.36
N GLY A 124 -6.05 -10.55 -2.88
CA GLY A 124 -7.34 -10.60 -2.18
C GLY A 124 -7.49 -9.59 -1.03
N LYS A 125 -6.52 -8.70 -0.81
CA LYS A 125 -6.59 -7.65 0.22
C LYS A 125 -7.07 -6.29 -0.29
N GLY A 126 -7.56 -6.24 -1.54
CA GLY A 126 -8.06 -5.04 -2.20
C GLY A 126 -6.98 -4.09 -2.73
N LEU A 127 -5.69 -4.43 -2.62
CA LEU A 127 -4.58 -3.60 -3.09
C LEU A 127 -4.67 -3.32 -4.60
N ASP A 128 -4.98 -4.34 -5.39
CA ASP A 128 -5.20 -4.24 -6.84
C ASP A 128 -6.27 -3.19 -7.19
N THR A 129 -7.39 -3.25 -6.48
CA THR A 129 -8.54 -2.36 -6.65
C THR A 129 -8.18 -0.94 -6.25
N PHE A 130 -7.47 -0.76 -5.14
CA PHE A 130 -6.98 0.54 -4.70
C PHE A 130 -6.00 1.16 -5.72
N LEU A 131 -4.98 0.41 -6.16
CA LEU A 131 -3.99 0.92 -7.10
C LEU A 131 -4.64 1.36 -8.42
N PHE A 132 -5.57 0.56 -8.93
CA PHE A 132 -6.28 0.86 -10.16
C PHE A 132 -7.30 2.00 -10.00
N ALA A 133 -8.03 2.04 -8.89
CA ALA A 133 -8.93 3.15 -8.60
C ALA A 133 -8.20 4.49 -8.47
N GLN A 134 -6.96 4.48 -7.95
CA GLN A 134 -6.14 5.67 -7.83
C GLN A 134 -5.62 6.16 -9.20
N THR A 135 -5.27 5.27 -10.13
CA THR A 135 -4.93 5.68 -11.51
C THR A 135 -6.16 6.27 -12.22
N ILE A 136 -7.34 5.66 -12.05
CA ILE A 136 -8.62 6.19 -12.56
C ILE A 136 -8.89 7.57 -11.98
N SER A 137 -8.77 7.75 -10.66
CA SER A 137 -9.03 9.01 -9.99
C SER A 137 -8.11 10.13 -10.48
N TRP A 138 -6.82 9.82 -10.69
CA TRP A 138 -5.85 10.76 -11.23
C TRP A 138 -6.24 11.24 -12.63
N VAL A 139 -6.50 10.31 -13.56
CA VAL A 139 -6.83 10.67 -14.94
C VAL A 139 -8.22 11.31 -15.05
N LYS A 140 -9.18 10.92 -14.20
CA LYS A 140 -10.52 11.52 -14.15
C LYS A 140 -10.51 12.96 -13.68
N GLY A 141 -9.58 13.33 -12.80
CA GLY A 141 -9.41 14.71 -12.35
C GLY A 141 -8.86 15.66 -13.41
N ILE A 142 -8.08 15.15 -14.37
CA ILE A 142 -7.37 15.98 -15.36
C ILE A 142 -7.99 15.86 -16.77
N TYR A 143 -8.40 14.66 -17.17
CA TYR A 143 -8.86 14.32 -18.52
C TYR A 143 -10.20 13.56 -18.55
N PRO A 144 -11.29 14.10 -17.95
CA PRO A 144 -12.58 13.40 -17.83
C PRO A 144 -13.26 13.08 -19.17
N ASP A 145 -12.95 13.84 -20.22
CA ASP A 145 -13.55 13.72 -21.55
C ASP A 145 -12.80 12.80 -22.52
N TYR A 146 -11.63 12.30 -22.12
CA TYR A 146 -10.83 11.45 -22.99
C TYR A 146 -11.47 10.08 -23.14
N ALA A 147 -11.28 9.48 -24.33
CA ALA A 147 -11.73 8.14 -24.63
C ALA A 147 -10.83 7.10 -23.93
N ILE A 148 -11.37 5.92 -23.66
CA ILE A 148 -10.57 4.83 -23.11
C ILE A 148 -10.25 3.87 -24.25
N ASN A 149 -8.96 3.58 -24.43
CA ASN A 149 -8.52 2.54 -25.35
C ASN A 149 -8.94 1.18 -24.78
N PRO A 150 -9.70 0.37 -25.54
CA PRO A 150 -10.09 -0.96 -25.09
C PRO A 150 -8.85 -1.78 -24.73
N GLY A 151 -8.88 -2.38 -23.54
CA GLY A 151 -7.81 -3.26 -23.10
C GLY A 151 -8.18 -4.70 -23.33
N LEU A 152 -7.19 -5.53 -23.65
CA LEU A 152 -7.39 -6.97 -23.74
C LEU A 152 -7.45 -7.58 -22.35
N ILE A 153 -8.49 -8.37 -22.11
CA ILE A 153 -8.57 -9.29 -21.00
C ILE A 153 -8.43 -10.69 -21.57
N ALA A 154 -7.37 -11.38 -21.17
CA ALA A 154 -7.14 -12.77 -21.50
C ALA A 154 -6.80 -13.54 -20.22
N ILE A 155 -7.36 -14.73 -20.09
CA ILE A 155 -6.95 -15.70 -19.08
C ILE A 155 -6.15 -16.79 -19.80
N THR A 156 -4.92 -16.99 -19.36
CA THR A 156 -4.01 -18.01 -19.90
C THR A 156 -4.05 -19.25 -19.02
N GLY A 157 -4.02 -20.44 -19.64
CA GLY A 157 -4.02 -21.72 -18.93
C GLY A 157 -5.38 -22.16 -18.35
N ASN A 158 -5.34 -23.06 -17.37
CA ASN A 158 -6.51 -23.61 -16.69
C ASN A 158 -6.89 -22.78 -15.46
N ALA A 159 -7.34 -21.54 -15.67
CA ALA A 159 -7.89 -20.74 -14.58
C ALA A 159 -9.25 -21.29 -14.13
N SER A 160 -9.53 -21.21 -12.83
CA SER A 160 -10.81 -21.65 -12.27
C SER A 160 -11.95 -20.70 -12.63
N GLU A 161 -13.20 -21.17 -12.49
CA GLU A 161 -14.38 -20.31 -12.67
C GLU A 161 -14.39 -19.13 -11.68
N GLU A 162 -13.91 -19.34 -10.46
CA GLU A 162 -13.78 -18.31 -9.42
C GLU A 162 -12.78 -17.22 -9.82
N GLU A 163 -11.64 -17.58 -10.41
CA GLU A 163 -10.64 -16.60 -10.87
C GLU A 163 -11.18 -15.73 -12.00
N LYS A 164 -11.91 -16.34 -12.95
CA LYS A 164 -12.61 -15.61 -14.01
C LYS A 164 -13.64 -14.65 -13.41
N LEU A 165 -14.47 -15.13 -12.49
CA LEU A 165 -15.49 -14.33 -11.84
C LEU A 165 -14.88 -13.15 -11.07
N ARG A 166 -13.81 -13.39 -10.31
CA ARG A 166 -13.08 -12.35 -9.56
C ARG A 166 -12.52 -11.28 -10.48
N ARG A 167 -11.86 -11.66 -11.58
CA ARG A 167 -11.32 -10.73 -12.58
C ARG A 167 -12.43 -9.89 -13.22
N ASN A 168 -13.54 -10.52 -13.61
CA ASN A 168 -14.65 -9.83 -14.24
C ASN A 168 -15.34 -8.88 -13.25
N ALA A 169 -15.54 -9.31 -12.01
CA ALA A 169 -16.07 -8.48 -10.93
C ALA A 169 -15.17 -7.27 -10.64
N PHE A 170 -13.85 -7.44 -10.68
CA PHE A 170 -12.87 -6.36 -10.52
C PHE A 170 -13.09 -5.23 -11.53
N TYR A 171 -13.08 -5.52 -12.84
CA TYR A 171 -13.28 -4.46 -13.85
C TYR A 171 -14.71 -3.91 -13.84
N ALA A 172 -15.72 -4.75 -13.60
CA ALA A 172 -17.11 -4.32 -13.47
C ALA A 172 -17.30 -3.33 -12.30
N SER A 173 -16.62 -3.56 -11.17
CA SER A 173 -16.67 -2.66 -9.99
C SER A 173 -16.16 -1.25 -10.28
N GLN A 174 -15.31 -1.10 -11.31
CA GLN A 174 -14.76 0.18 -11.76
C GLN A 174 -15.62 0.83 -12.86
N GLY A 175 -16.67 0.14 -13.30
CA GLY A 175 -17.62 0.61 -14.31
C GLY A 175 -17.30 0.18 -15.74
N PHE A 176 -16.35 -0.73 -15.97
CA PHE A 176 -16.05 -1.24 -17.31
C PHE A 176 -17.14 -2.16 -17.85
N GLN A 177 -17.25 -2.19 -19.17
CA GLN A 177 -18.07 -3.13 -19.92
C GLN A 177 -17.17 -4.12 -20.65
N PHE A 178 -17.72 -5.27 -21.04
CA PHE A 178 -16.96 -6.32 -21.71
C PHE A 178 -17.56 -6.64 -23.08
N ASP A 179 -16.68 -6.85 -24.04
CA ASP A 179 -16.98 -7.45 -25.33
C ASP A 179 -16.25 -8.79 -25.41
N TRP A 180 -16.99 -9.89 -25.18
CA TRP A 180 -16.42 -11.24 -25.09
C TRP A 180 -16.29 -11.87 -26.46
N GLN A 181 -15.11 -12.41 -26.77
CA GLN A 181 -14.85 -13.10 -28.04
C GLN A 181 -15.24 -14.57 -27.98
N ASP A 182 -15.34 -15.14 -26.77
CA ASP A 182 -15.69 -16.53 -26.55
C ASP A 182 -16.82 -16.69 -25.51
N ALA A 183 -17.64 -17.73 -25.68
CA ALA A 183 -18.73 -18.03 -24.76
C ALA A 183 -18.25 -18.40 -23.34
N ALA A 184 -17.00 -18.86 -23.21
CA ALA A 184 -16.39 -19.20 -21.92
C ALA A 184 -15.79 -17.98 -21.18
N GLN A 185 -15.91 -16.78 -21.76
CA GLN A 185 -15.43 -15.49 -21.24
C GLN A 185 -13.93 -15.49 -20.85
N ARG A 186 -13.13 -16.26 -21.59
CA ARG A 186 -11.68 -16.34 -21.36
C ARG A 186 -10.97 -15.13 -21.96
N THR A 187 -11.41 -14.68 -23.11
CA THR A 187 -10.81 -13.61 -23.89
C THR A 187 -11.87 -12.59 -24.31
N GLY A 188 -11.60 -11.32 -24.06
CA GLY A 188 -12.48 -10.23 -24.44
C GLY A 188 -11.78 -8.88 -24.32
N LEU A 189 -12.48 -7.84 -24.75
CA LEU A 189 -12.04 -6.47 -24.51
C LEU A 189 -12.83 -5.89 -23.34
N TYR A 190 -12.15 -5.18 -22.44
CA TYR A 190 -12.83 -4.24 -21.55
C TYR A 190 -12.78 -2.85 -22.16
N PHE A 191 -13.90 -2.14 -22.08
CA PHE A 191 -14.00 -0.80 -22.64
C PHE A 191 -15.01 0.05 -21.87
N LYS A 192 -14.94 1.35 -22.12
CA LYS A 192 -15.90 2.36 -21.67
C LYS A 192 -15.71 3.62 -22.52
N ASP A 193 -16.79 4.34 -22.81
CA ASP A 193 -16.72 5.48 -23.74
C ASP A 193 -15.80 6.61 -23.27
N LYS A 194 -15.90 6.98 -21.98
CA LYS A 194 -15.19 8.12 -21.40
C LYS A 194 -14.71 7.82 -19.99
N ILE A 195 -13.59 8.44 -19.62
CA ILE A 195 -13.01 8.39 -18.28
C ILE A 195 -13.98 8.86 -17.20
N SER A 196 -14.76 9.91 -17.45
CA SER A 196 -15.76 10.45 -16.51
C SER A 196 -16.78 9.41 -16.04
N ARG A 197 -17.05 8.36 -16.85
CA ARG A 197 -17.99 7.29 -16.51
C ARG A 197 -17.39 6.15 -15.69
N LEU A 198 -16.08 6.16 -15.46
CA LEU A 198 -15.44 5.23 -14.53
C LEU A 198 -15.71 5.65 -13.09
N LEU A 199 -15.81 4.66 -12.20
CA LEU A 199 -16.14 4.90 -10.81
C LEU A 199 -14.90 5.29 -10.00
N GLY A 200 -13.79 4.54 -10.11
CA GLY A 200 -12.59 4.78 -9.32
C GLY A 200 -12.83 4.56 -7.83
N VAL A 201 -13.59 3.52 -7.47
CA VAL A 201 -14.00 3.23 -6.09
C VAL A 201 -13.12 2.12 -5.53
N TRP A 202 -12.76 2.26 -4.26
CA TRP A 202 -12.02 1.27 -3.49
C TRP A 202 -12.52 1.24 -2.05
N ASP A 203 -12.08 0.23 -1.32
CA ASP A 203 -12.38 0.06 0.09
C ASP A 203 -11.56 1.03 0.97
N LYS A 204 -12.19 2.14 1.35
CA LYS A 204 -11.57 3.17 2.20
C LYS A 204 -11.51 2.79 3.68
N GLU A 205 -12.28 1.78 4.09
CA GLU A 205 -12.28 1.29 5.47
C GLU A 205 -11.02 0.45 5.69
N HIS A 206 -10.72 -0.44 4.74
CA HIS A 206 -9.61 -1.36 4.88
C HIS A 206 -8.29 -0.88 4.29
N ILE A 207 -8.30 0.16 3.46
CA ILE A 207 -7.10 0.69 2.82
C ILE A 207 -6.98 2.18 3.13
N GLN A 208 -5.98 2.51 3.93
CA GLN A 208 -5.77 3.87 4.43
C GLN A 208 -4.35 4.34 4.14
N GLU A 209 -4.25 5.59 3.68
CA GLU A 209 -2.99 6.28 3.54
C GLU A 209 -2.67 7.03 4.83
N VAL A 210 -1.50 6.72 5.41
CA VAL A 210 -1.01 7.37 6.61
C VAL A 210 -0.03 8.47 6.19
N GLY A 211 -0.44 9.71 6.44
CA GLY A 211 0.41 10.88 6.21
C GLY A 211 1.59 10.94 7.19
N GLY A 212 2.66 11.66 6.81
CA GLY A 212 3.86 11.78 7.64
C GLY A 212 3.59 12.37 9.03
N GLU A 213 2.69 13.36 9.13
CA GLU A 213 2.29 13.95 10.41
C GLU A 213 1.63 12.93 11.35
N ALA A 214 0.67 12.15 10.82
CA ALA A 214 0.00 11.09 11.59
C ALA A 214 1.00 10.02 12.05
N MET A 215 2.00 9.71 11.22
CA MET A 215 3.08 8.79 11.59
C MET A 215 3.96 9.36 12.71
N LEU A 216 4.34 10.64 12.63
CA LEU A 216 5.11 11.32 13.67
C LEU A 216 4.33 11.41 14.99
N GLN A 217 3.03 11.68 14.93
CA GLN A 217 2.16 11.69 16.10
C GLN A 217 2.09 10.31 16.76
N SER A 218 1.94 9.25 15.96
CA SER A 218 1.94 7.86 16.45
C SER A 218 3.28 7.50 17.12
N LEU A 219 4.41 7.90 16.52
CA LEU A 219 5.73 7.71 17.10
C LEU A 219 5.89 8.46 18.44
N ALA A 220 5.46 9.71 18.51
CA ALA A 220 5.51 10.50 19.74
C ALA A 220 4.68 9.88 20.87
N MET A 221 3.46 9.42 20.56
CA MET A 221 2.61 8.71 21.52
C MET A 221 3.23 7.39 21.98
N GLN A 222 3.88 6.67 21.06
CA GLN A 222 4.58 5.42 21.37
C GLN A 222 5.78 5.65 22.31
N ASP A 223 6.54 6.72 22.10
CA ASP A 223 7.68 7.07 22.96
C ASP A 223 7.23 7.51 24.36
N GLU A 224 6.18 8.31 24.47
CA GLU A 224 5.58 8.68 25.77
C GLU A 224 5.07 7.44 26.52
N SER A 225 4.38 6.54 25.81
CA SER A 225 3.92 5.28 26.40
C SER A 225 5.08 4.39 26.85
N ARG A 226 6.19 4.37 26.13
CA ARG A 226 7.40 3.61 26.50
C ARG A 226 8.03 4.18 27.76
N ALA A 227 8.22 5.50 27.83
CA ALA A 227 8.76 6.16 29.01
C ALA A 227 7.89 5.90 30.26
N ALA A 228 6.56 5.99 30.12
CA ALA A 228 5.63 5.69 31.21
C ALA A 228 5.69 4.20 31.64
N LEU A 229 5.95 3.29 30.72
CA LEU A 229 6.10 1.85 31.02
C LEU A 229 7.43 1.58 31.75
N GLU A 230 8.52 2.20 31.30
CA GLU A 230 9.84 2.11 31.94
C GLU A 230 9.80 2.62 33.38
N GLU A 231 9.10 3.73 33.64
CA GLU A 231 8.92 4.25 35.00
C GLU A 231 8.16 3.24 35.89
N LYS A 232 7.10 2.63 35.38
CA LYS A 232 6.34 1.60 36.10
C LYS A 232 7.21 0.37 36.41
N VAL A 233 8.02 -0.07 35.45
CA VAL A 233 8.97 -1.18 35.65
C VAL A 233 9.99 -0.83 36.73
N ALA A 234 10.60 0.36 36.67
CA ALA A 234 11.56 0.81 37.68
C ALA A 234 10.94 0.89 39.09
N ARG A 235 9.70 1.39 39.20
CA ARG A 235 8.96 1.41 40.47
C ARG A 235 8.72 0.00 40.99
N LEU A 236 8.28 -0.94 40.15
CA LEU A 236 8.05 -2.34 40.54
C LEU A 236 9.35 -3.03 40.97
N GLU A 237 10.44 -2.81 40.27
CA GLU A 237 11.76 -3.33 40.64
C GLU A 237 12.26 -2.77 41.97
N SER A 238 12.06 -1.46 42.21
CA SER A 238 12.40 -0.83 43.48
C SER A 238 11.55 -1.41 44.64
N ALA A 239 10.27 -1.63 44.41
CA ALA A 239 9.38 -2.26 45.40
C ALA A 239 9.82 -3.70 45.69
N HIS A 240 10.12 -4.49 44.66
CA HIS A 240 10.59 -5.87 44.81
C HIS A 240 11.94 -5.96 45.55
N SER A 241 12.89 -5.10 45.23
CA SER A 241 14.19 -5.04 45.93
C SER A 241 14.03 -4.62 47.39
N SER A 242 13.14 -3.66 47.67
CA SER A 242 12.85 -3.23 49.04
C SER A 242 12.24 -4.37 49.87
N MET A 243 11.26 -5.11 49.32
CA MET A 243 10.66 -6.27 49.99
C MET A 243 11.69 -7.38 50.24
N LYS A 244 12.55 -7.67 49.25
CA LYS A 244 13.62 -8.65 49.41
C LYS A 244 14.59 -8.24 50.52
N SER A 245 14.94 -6.95 50.59
CA SER A 245 15.81 -6.43 51.65
C SER A 245 15.15 -6.48 53.04
N ALA A 246 13.86 -6.21 53.13
CA ALA A 246 13.09 -6.31 54.37
C ALA A 246 13.01 -7.76 54.85
N LEU A 247 12.69 -8.69 53.95
CA LEU A 247 12.67 -10.12 54.24
C LEU A 247 14.04 -10.64 54.70
N GLN A 248 15.12 -10.16 54.07
CA GLN A 248 16.48 -10.54 54.45
C GLN A 248 16.90 -9.96 55.80
N LYS A 249 16.48 -8.73 56.13
CA LYS A 249 16.64 -8.15 57.47
C LYS A 249 15.88 -8.97 58.51
N GLU A 250 14.62 -9.31 58.28
CA GLU A 250 13.83 -10.14 59.20
C GLU A 250 14.47 -11.52 59.40
N ARG A 251 14.94 -12.16 58.33
CA ARG A 251 15.68 -13.42 58.43
C ARG A 251 16.93 -13.30 59.28
N ASN A 252 17.75 -12.27 59.05
CA ASN A 252 18.96 -12.05 59.83
C ASN A 252 18.63 -11.76 61.31
N THR A 253 17.63 -10.92 61.60
CA THR A 253 17.20 -10.63 62.97
C THR A 253 16.64 -11.87 63.66
N SER A 254 15.84 -12.68 62.96
CA SER A 254 15.32 -13.95 63.48
C SER A 254 16.44 -14.95 63.75
N GLN A 255 17.44 -15.06 62.87
CA GLN A 255 18.62 -15.91 63.10
C GLN A 255 19.45 -15.45 64.31
N ILE A 256 19.66 -14.15 64.47
CA ILE A 256 20.35 -13.60 65.65
C ILE A 256 19.56 -13.90 66.92
N LEU A 257 18.24 -13.68 66.91
CA LEU A 257 17.39 -13.93 68.07
C LEU A 257 17.41 -15.42 68.45
N MET A 258 17.29 -16.33 67.48
CA MET A 258 17.41 -17.77 67.70
C MET A 258 18.79 -18.15 68.26
N GLY A 259 19.87 -17.58 67.73
CA GLY A 259 21.23 -17.80 68.24
C GLY A 259 21.41 -17.35 69.70
N VAL A 260 20.89 -16.17 70.05
CA VAL A 260 20.91 -15.65 71.44
C VAL A 260 20.10 -16.56 72.37
N LEU A 261 18.92 -17.03 71.93
CA LEU A 261 18.08 -17.93 72.71
C LEU A 261 18.79 -19.26 73.01
N ILE A 262 19.47 -19.84 72.02
CA ILE A 262 20.26 -21.07 72.19
C ILE A 262 21.41 -20.87 73.19
N ILE A 263 22.15 -19.76 73.09
CA ILE A 263 23.25 -19.46 74.03
C ILE A 263 22.73 -19.26 75.45
N GLY A 264 21.61 -18.53 75.61
CA GLY A 264 20.99 -18.31 76.92
C GLY A 264 20.55 -19.62 77.58
N VAL A 265 19.95 -20.53 76.82
CA VAL A 265 19.57 -21.87 77.31
C VAL A 265 20.81 -22.69 77.70
N MET A 266 21.89 -22.65 76.91
CA MET A 266 23.15 -23.33 77.28
C MET A 266 23.73 -22.81 78.59
N LEU A 267 23.79 -21.49 78.78
CA LEU A 267 24.31 -20.88 80.00
C LEU A 267 23.45 -21.20 81.22
N ALA A 268 22.12 -21.19 81.07
CA ALA A 268 21.21 -21.60 82.14
C ALA A 268 21.40 -23.06 82.53
N LEU A 269 21.58 -23.95 81.55
CA LEU A 269 21.92 -25.36 81.79
C LEU A 269 23.25 -25.51 82.54
N TRP A 270 24.26 -24.73 82.19
CA TRP A 270 25.56 -24.72 82.86
C TRP A 270 25.49 -24.21 84.30
N ALA A 271 24.60 -23.26 84.60
CA ALA A 271 24.43 -22.70 85.94
C ALA A 271 23.61 -23.60 86.89
N VAL A 272 22.90 -24.60 86.36
CA VAL A 272 22.05 -25.53 87.14
C VAL A 272 22.79 -26.83 87.48
N ILE A 273 23.93 -27.10 86.85
CA ILE A 273 24.83 -28.24 87.11
C ILE A 273 25.89 -27.82 88.14
#